data_AF-A0A5N9B5M4-F1
#
_entry.id   AF-A0A5N9B5M4-F1
#
_cell.length_a   1.000
_cell.length_b   1.000
_cell.length_c   1.000
_cell.angle_alpha   90.00
_cell.angle_beta   90.00
_cell.angle_gamma   90.00
#
_symmetry.space_group_name_H-M   'P 1'
#
loop_
_entity.id
_entity.type
_entity.pdbx_description
1 polymer ?
#
loop_
_entity_poly.entity_id
_entity_poly.type
_entity_poly.pdbx_seq_one_letter_code
_entity_poly.pdbx_strand_id
1 'polypeptide(L)'
;DVEKEASVLLIDALENLGDQYGIYCFSGYGRENVEFYTVKDLEEKMNDNIKGRIDKISPLHATRMGPAIRHAISKLDKVHSRTKLLFLISDGRPQDRGYSREGVEKEYAVHDTKMALTEAKNKDITAFCLTVDKNGHDYLKTMTQDMGYEVLDDVKDLPERLLDLYRNLTM
;
A
#
# COMPACT_ATOMS: atom_id res chain seq x y z
N ASP A 1 12.95 8.35 4.55
CA ASP A 1 13.89 7.53 5.35
C ASP A 1 13.18 6.57 6.28
N VAL A 2 12.34 7.01 7.20
CA VAL A 2 11.69 6.10 8.15
C VAL A 2 10.76 5.05 7.52
N GLU A 3 10.01 5.39 6.47
CA GLU A 3 9.19 4.41 5.73
C GLU A 3 10.04 3.33 5.03
N LYS A 4 11.26 3.69 4.61
CA LYS A 4 12.22 2.74 4.04
C LYS A 4 12.75 1.81 5.13
N GLU A 5 13.12 2.36 6.28
CA GLU A 5 13.56 1.57 7.44
C GLU A 5 12.45 0.60 7.90
N ALA A 6 11.19 1.07 7.93
CA ALA A 6 10.04 0.23 8.22
C ALA A 6 9.88 -0.93 7.23
N SER A 7 10.07 -0.64 5.95
CA SER A 7 10.04 -1.65 4.90
C SER A 7 11.17 -2.67 5.07
N VAL A 8 12.37 -2.26 5.46
CA VAL A 8 13.53 -3.16 5.67
C VAL A 8 13.24 -4.19 6.78
N LEU A 9 12.71 -3.76 7.93
CA LEU A 9 12.40 -4.68 9.02
C LEU A 9 11.32 -5.71 8.65
N LEU A 10 10.30 -5.30 7.90
CA LEU A 10 9.28 -6.21 7.39
C LEU A 10 9.87 -7.17 6.34
N ILE A 11 10.73 -6.69 5.45
CA ILE A 11 11.43 -7.51 4.45
C ILE A 11 12.25 -8.60 5.13
N ASP A 12 13.02 -8.26 6.17
CA ASP A 12 13.82 -9.22 6.91
C ASP A 12 12.93 -10.29 7.57
N ALA A 13 11.77 -9.90 8.12
CA ALA A 13 10.82 -10.86 8.69
C ALA A 13 10.25 -11.81 7.62
N LEU A 14 9.84 -11.27 6.46
CA LEU A 14 9.29 -12.06 5.35
C LEU A 14 10.33 -13.02 4.77
N GLU A 15 11.57 -12.56 4.59
CA GLU A 15 12.69 -13.40 4.12
C GLU A 15 13.02 -14.53 5.11
N ASN A 16 13.00 -14.25 6.42
CA ASN A 16 13.25 -15.27 7.45
C ASN A 16 12.13 -16.32 7.55
N LEU A 17 10.87 -15.93 7.30
CA LEU A 17 9.72 -16.84 7.31
C LEU A 17 9.56 -17.60 5.98
N GLY A 18 10.23 -17.15 4.92
CA GLY A 18 10.14 -17.75 3.59
C GLY A 18 8.87 -17.36 2.83
N ASP A 19 8.24 -16.26 3.22
CA ASP A 19 7.02 -15.77 2.59
C ASP A 19 7.29 -15.14 1.23
N GLN A 20 6.38 -15.36 0.28
CA GLN A 20 6.43 -14.70 -1.02
C GLN A 20 5.83 -13.30 -0.92
N TYR A 21 6.62 -12.27 -1.24
CA TYR A 21 6.20 -10.87 -1.12
C TYR A 21 6.66 -10.02 -2.30
N GLY A 22 6.00 -8.90 -2.55
CA GLY A 22 6.40 -7.91 -3.54
C GLY A 22 6.47 -6.51 -2.91
N ILE A 23 7.31 -5.65 -3.47
CA ILE A 23 7.44 -4.25 -3.06
C ILE A 23 7.15 -3.38 -4.27
N TYR A 24 6.13 -2.55 -4.14
CA TYR A 24 5.66 -1.69 -5.21
C TYR A 24 5.47 -0.27 -4.70
N CYS A 25 5.88 0.71 -5.49
CA CYS A 25 5.59 2.11 -5.25
C CYS A 25 4.56 2.58 -6.27
N PHE A 26 3.77 3.59 -5.92
CA PHE A 26 2.82 4.19 -6.84
C PHE A 26 2.86 5.70 -6.76
N SER A 27 2.46 6.32 -7.85
CA SER A 27 2.32 7.76 -8.04
C SER A 27 1.31 7.97 -9.17
N GLY A 28 1.08 9.20 -9.58
CA GLY A 28 0.31 9.47 -10.78
C GLY A 28 0.09 10.94 -11.05
N TYR A 29 -0.41 11.22 -12.24
CA TYR A 29 -0.83 12.55 -12.67
C TYR A 29 -1.97 12.45 -13.68
N GLY A 30 -3.16 12.26 -13.14
CA GLY A 30 -4.39 12.08 -13.88
C GLY A 30 -4.53 10.70 -14.49
N ARG A 31 -5.72 10.47 -15.06
CA ARG A 31 -6.11 9.17 -15.61
C ARG A 31 -5.19 8.63 -16.71
N GLU A 32 -4.46 9.52 -17.40
CA GLU A 32 -3.56 9.16 -18.50
C GLU A 32 -2.12 8.85 -18.01
N ASN A 33 -1.81 9.13 -16.74
CA ASN A 33 -0.48 8.86 -16.18
C ASN A 33 -0.61 8.23 -14.78
N VAL A 34 -0.88 6.93 -14.73
CA VAL A 34 -0.78 6.15 -13.49
C VAL A 34 0.60 5.52 -13.42
N GLU A 35 1.33 5.82 -12.36
CA GLU A 35 2.70 5.33 -12.18
C GLU A 35 2.69 4.18 -11.16
N PHE A 36 3.20 3.02 -11.58
CA PHE A 36 3.37 1.85 -10.72
C PHE A 36 4.78 1.30 -10.92
N TYR A 37 5.60 1.41 -9.88
CA TYR A 37 7.01 1.05 -9.92
C TYR A 37 7.22 -0.26 -9.15
N THR A 38 7.71 -1.28 -9.84
CA THR A 38 8.15 -2.53 -9.21
C THR A 38 9.55 -2.35 -8.65
N VAL A 39 9.66 -2.35 -7.32
CA VAL A 39 10.95 -2.37 -6.62
C VAL A 39 11.46 -3.81 -6.56
N LYS A 40 10.57 -4.72 -6.14
CA LYS A 40 10.73 -6.17 -6.12
C LYS A 40 9.41 -6.82 -6.55
N ASP A 41 9.41 -7.68 -7.56
CA ASP A 41 8.23 -8.48 -7.89
C ASP A 41 8.10 -9.71 -6.98
N LEU A 42 6.90 -10.30 -6.96
CA LEU A 42 6.57 -11.43 -6.09
C LEU A 42 7.51 -12.63 -6.27
N GLU A 43 7.93 -12.91 -7.51
CA GLU A 43 8.80 -14.05 -7.85
C GLU A 43 10.31 -13.73 -7.74
N GLU A 44 10.68 -12.46 -7.61
CA GLU A 44 12.09 -12.07 -7.45
C GLU A 44 12.60 -12.47 -6.05
N LYS A 45 13.85 -12.91 -5.97
CA LYS A 45 14.54 -13.08 -4.68
C LYS A 45 15.27 -11.80 -4.31
N MET A 46 15.27 -11.45 -3.02
CA MET A 46 15.98 -10.28 -2.54
C MET A 46 17.47 -10.35 -2.88
N ASN A 47 18.03 -9.23 -3.34
CA ASN A 47 19.44 -9.11 -3.72
C ASN A 47 19.89 -7.64 -3.62
N ASP A 48 21.19 -7.39 -3.76
CA ASP A 48 21.75 -6.05 -3.57
C ASP A 48 21.28 -5.03 -4.63
N ASN A 49 20.89 -5.47 -5.83
CA ASN A 49 20.28 -4.56 -6.81
C ASN A 49 18.90 -4.09 -6.33
N ILE A 50 18.10 -4.96 -5.71
CA ILE A 50 16.80 -4.59 -5.14
C ILE A 50 16.97 -3.67 -3.95
N LYS A 51 17.95 -3.92 -3.06
CA LYS A 51 18.30 -2.98 -1.98
C LYS A 51 18.61 -1.59 -2.53
N GLY A 52 19.44 -1.52 -3.57
CA GLY A 52 19.74 -0.26 -4.25
C GLY A 52 18.53 0.41 -4.92
N ARG A 53 17.47 -0.32 -5.29
CA ARG A 53 16.20 0.26 -5.75
C ARG A 53 15.41 0.86 -4.58
N ILE A 54 15.35 0.16 -3.44
CA ILE A 54 14.70 0.63 -2.21
C ILE A 54 15.32 1.94 -1.74
N ASP A 55 16.65 2.01 -1.71
CA ASP A 55 17.39 3.20 -1.28
C ASP A 55 17.09 4.43 -2.16
N LYS A 56 16.74 4.21 -3.43
CA LYS A 56 16.43 5.25 -4.41
C LYS A 56 14.95 5.66 -4.44
N ILE A 57 14.07 5.03 -3.65
CA ILE A 57 12.66 5.45 -3.58
C ILE A 57 12.62 6.90 -3.10
N SER A 58 11.88 7.73 -3.82
CA SER A 58 11.64 9.12 -3.48
C SER A 58 10.17 9.46 -3.73
N PRO A 59 9.55 10.36 -2.94
CA PRO A 59 8.21 10.86 -3.22
C PRO A 59 8.14 11.48 -4.62
N LEU A 60 7.00 11.29 -5.30
CA LEU A 60 6.74 11.82 -6.64
C LEU A 60 5.47 12.68 -6.64
N HIS A 61 4.50 12.38 -7.50
CA HIS A 61 3.36 13.24 -7.82
C HIS A 61 2.14 12.98 -6.91
N ALA A 62 1.05 12.42 -7.46
CA ALA A 62 -0.21 12.27 -6.74
C ALA A 62 -0.40 10.88 -6.12
N THR A 63 -1.28 10.81 -5.13
CA THR A 63 -1.63 9.60 -4.37
C THR A 63 -2.72 8.78 -5.09
N ARG A 64 -2.41 8.27 -6.28
CA ARG A 64 -3.34 7.54 -7.17
C ARG A 64 -3.54 6.07 -6.75
N MET A 65 -4.11 5.86 -5.56
CA MET A 65 -4.17 4.54 -4.90
C MET A 65 -5.02 3.50 -5.65
N GLY A 66 -6.22 3.85 -6.13
CA GLY A 66 -7.17 2.88 -6.68
C GLY A 66 -6.59 1.98 -7.78
N PRO A 67 -6.03 2.54 -8.87
CA PRO A 67 -5.36 1.75 -9.91
C PRO A 67 -4.16 0.94 -9.41
N ALA A 68 -3.35 1.50 -8.50
CA ALA A 68 -2.18 0.82 -7.96
C ALA A 68 -2.58 -0.42 -7.14
N ILE A 69 -3.59 -0.29 -6.28
CA ILE A 69 -4.18 -1.38 -5.51
C ILE A 69 -4.68 -2.47 -6.47
N ARG A 70 -5.43 -2.11 -7.51
CA ARG A 70 -5.92 -3.08 -8.52
C ARG A 70 -4.79 -3.82 -9.23
N HIS A 71 -3.71 -3.11 -9.56
CA HIS A 71 -2.54 -3.73 -10.17
C HIS A 71 -1.86 -4.73 -9.23
N ALA A 72 -1.64 -4.36 -7.97
CA ALA A 72 -1.09 -5.24 -6.93
C ALA A 72 -1.98 -6.47 -6.68
N ILE A 73 -3.30 -6.27 -6.59
CA ILE A 73 -4.29 -7.35 -6.48
C ILE A 73 -4.17 -8.31 -7.66
N SER A 74 -4.07 -7.81 -8.89
CA SER A 74 -3.96 -8.67 -10.09
C SER A 74 -2.72 -9.56 -10.09
N LYS A 75 -1.66 -9.13 -9.39
CA LYS A 75 -0.44 -9.90 -9.20
C LYS A 75 -0.62 -10.94 -8.08
N LEU A 76 -1.12 -10.53 -6.91
CA LEU A 76 -1.40 -11.42 -5.77
C LEU A 76 -2.44 -12.51 -6.10
N ASP A 77 -3.41 -12.20 -6.94
CA ASP A 77 -4.46 -13.14 -7.37
C ASP A 77 -3.86 -14.37 -8.07
N LYS A 78 -2.75 -14.20 -8.80
CA LYS A 78 -2.03 -15.27 -9.51
C LYS A 78 -1.19 -16.16 -8.59
N VAL A 79 -0.95 -15.74 -7.34
CA VAL A 79 -0.14 -16.50 -6.39
C VAL A 79 -1.00 -17.54 -5.69
N HIS A 80 -0.52 -18.78 -5.61
CA HIS A 80 -1.17 -19.83 -4.82
C HIS A 80 -0.66 -19.78 -3.37
N SER A 81 -1.40 -19.10 -2.50
CA SER A 81 -1.12 -19.01 -1.06
C SER A 81 -2.42 -19.14 -0.27
N ARG A 82 -2.33 -19.70 0.94
CA ARG A 82 -3.45 -19.77 1.89
C ARG A 82 -3.87 -18.39 2.37
N THR A 83 -2.90 -17.50 2.61
CA THR A 83 -3.13 -16.15 3.11
C THR A 83 -2.50 -15.17 2.13
N LYS A 84 -3.27 -14.17 1.70
CA LYS A 84 -2.81 -13.09 0.81
C LYS A 84 -3.05 -11.76 1.51
N LEU A 85 -1.97 -11.02 1.76
CA LEU A 85 -2.03 -9.73 2.44
C LEU A 85 -1.61 -8.61 1.48
N LEU A 86 -2.25 -7.44 1.61
CA LEU A 86 -1.86 -6.21 0.93
C LEU A 86 -1.72 -5.08 1.96
N PHE A 87 -0.48 -4.70 2.27
CA PHE A 87 -0.22 -3.52 3.09
C PHE A 87 -0.14 -2.27 2.21
N LEU A 88 -1.02 -1.31 2.50
CA LEU A 88 -1.01 0.02 1.87
C LEU A 88 -0.45 1.03 2.87
N ILE A 89 0.75 1.53 2.60
CA ILE A 89 1.41 2.55 3.41
C ILE A 89 1.36 3.86 2.63
N SER A 90 0.80 4.92 3.24
CA SER A 90 0.75 6.24 2.61
C SER A 90 0.71 7.35 3.64
N ASP A 91 1.36 8.46 3.37
CA ASP A 91 1.40 9.68 4.18
C ASP A 91 0.26 10.67 3.87
N GLY A 92 -0.71 10.30 3.03
CA GLY A 92 -1.75 11.23 2.63
C GLY A 92 -3.02 10.62 2.04
N ARG A 93 -4.04 11.46 1.94
CA ARG A 93 -5.34 11.14 1.35
C ARG A 93 -5.22 10.79 -0.15
N PRO A 94 -6.01 9.82 -0.65
CA PRO A 94 -6.15 9.60 -2.09
C PRO A 94 -6.50 10.89 -2.84
N GLN A 95 -5.74 11.19 -3.88
CA GLN A 95 -5.91 12.38 -4.70
C GLN A 95 -5.35 12.14 -6.09
N ASP A 96 -5.98 12.73 -7.11
CA ASP A 96 -5.43 12.77 -8.46
C ASP A 96 -6.12 13.80 -9.36
N ARG A 97 -5.38 14.27 -10.37
CA ARG A 97 -5.88 15.21 -11.36
C ARG A 97 -7.02 14.60 -12.18
N GLY A 98 -8.15 15.28 -12.28
CA GLY A 98 -9.26 14.81 -13.12
C GLY A 98 -10.13 13.72 -12.50
N TYR A 99 -10.01 13.45 -11.19
CA TYR A 99 -11.09 12.84 -10.41
C TYR A 99 -12.37 13.72 -10.29
N SER A 100 -12.35 14.89 -10.95
CA SER A 100 -13.47 15.75 -11.40
C SER A 100 -13.80 16.99 -10.55
N ARG A 101 -14.56 17.93 -11.16
CA ARG A 101 -14.68 19.41 -10.97
C ARG A 101 -14.39 20.00 -9.58
N GLU A 102 -13.87 21.24 -9.58
CA GLU A 102 -13.51 22.06 -8.40
C GLU A 102 -14.51 21.86 -7.24
N GLY A 103 -14.00 21.38 -6.10
CA GLY A 103 -14.75 21.20 -4.85
C GLY A 103 -15.11 19.77 -4.48
N VAL A 104 -15.04 18.78 -5.39
CA VAL A 104 -15.48 17.38 -5.14
C VAL A 104 -14.35 16.33 -5.32
N GLU A 105 -13.15 16.75 -5.73
CA GLU A 105 -12.01 15.86 -6.08
C GLU A 105 -11.68 14.80 -5.01
N LYS A 106 -11.81 15.16 -3.74
CA LYS A 106 -11.41 14.34 -2.60
C LYS A 106 -12.38 13.21 -2.27
N GLU A 107 -13.64 13.29 -2.70
CA GLU A 107 -14.64 12.24 -2.41
C GLU A 107 -14.53 11.12 -3.43
N TYR A 108 -14.44 11.46 -4.72
CA TYR A 108 -14.31 10.45 -5.76
C TYR A 108 -13.05 9.59 -5.56
N ALA A 109 -11.92 10.21 -5.23
CA ALA A 109 -10.67 9.48 -4.97
C ALA A 109 -10.79 8.46 -3.83
N VAL A 110 -11.50 8.84 -2.77
CA VAL A 110 -11.78 7.97 -1.62
C VAL A 110 -12.70 6.82 -2.03
N HIS A 111 -13.75 7.10 -2.81
CA HIS A 111 -14.66 6.07 -3.31
C HIS A 111 -14.01 5.11 -4.32
N ASP A 112 -13.13 5.59 -5.19
CA ASP A 112 -12.37 4.74 -6.10
C ASP A 112 -11.42 3.81 -5.34
N THR A 113 -10.71 4.34 -4.34
CA THR A 113 -9.81 3.55 -3.47
C THR A 113 -10.60 2.51 -2.69
N LYS A 114 -11.75 2.90 -2.11
CA LYS A 114 -12.69 2.00 -1.45
C LYS A 114 -13.14 0.85 -2.36
N MET A 115 -13.47 1.15 -3.61
CA MET A 115 -13.88 0.12 -4.56
C MET A 115 -12.73 -0.86 -4.85
N ALA A 116 -11.50 -0.35 -5.02
CA ALA A 116 -10.31 -1.19 -5.20
C ALA A 116 -10.04 -2.10 -3.98
N LEU A 117 -10.23 -1.58 -2.77
CA LEU A 117 -10.12 -2.37 -1.53
C LEU A 117 -11.22 -3.44 -1.42
N THR A 118 -12.45 -3.12 -1.84
CA THR A 118 -13.55 -4.10 -1.94
C THR A 118 -13.23 -5.21 -2.94
N GLU A 119 -12.61 -4.87 -4.08
CA GLU A 119 -12.14 -5.84 -5.07
C GLU A 119 -11.06 -6.78 -4.50
N ALA A 120 -10.19 -6.29 -3.60
CA ALA A 120 -9.22 -7.13 -2.89
C ALA A 120 -9.93 -8.18 -2.03
N LYS A 121 -10.88 -7.73 -1.22
CA LYS A 121 -11.67 -8.60 -0.33
C LYS A 121 -12.42 -9.68 -1.11
N ASN A 122 -13.00 -9.34 -2.26
CA ASN A 122 -13.71 -10.29 -3.12
C ASN A 122 -12.80 -11.37 -3.73
N LYS A 123 -11.48 -11.21 -3.64
CA LYS A 123 -10.46 -12.17 -4.10
C LYS A 123 -9.72 -12.83 -2.93
N ASP A 124 -10.29 -12.79 -1.73
CA ASP A 124 -9.70 -13.31 -0.50
C ASP A 124 -8.31 -12.69 -0.18
N ILE A 125 -8.10 -11.44 -0.60
CA ILE A 125 -6.92 -10.65 -0.26
C ILE A 125 -7.28 -9.69 0.87
N THR A 126 -6.65 -9.89 2.02
CA THR A 126 -6.83 -9.02 3.18
C THR A 126 -5.92 -7.81 3.03
N ALA A 127 -6.50 -6.64 2.73
CA ALA A 127 -5.73 -5.41 2.73
C ALA A 127 -5.80 -4.69 4.08
N PHE A 128 -4.70 -4.04 4.45
CA PHE A 128 -4.60 -3.20 5.64
C PHE A 128 -3.95 -1.88 5.26
N CYS A 129 -4.51 -0.76 5.72
CA CYS A 129 -3.98 0.58 5.44
C CYS A 129 -3.28 1.18 6.66
N LEU A 130 -2.04 1.61 6.50
CA LEU A 130 -1.31 2.40 7.50
C LEU A 130 -1.06 3.78 6.95
N THR A 131 -1.32 4.80 7.76
CA THR A 131 -0.98 6.18 7.42
C THR A 131 -0.40 6.93 8.59
N VAL A 132 0.39 7.96 8.27
CA VAL A 132 0.88 8.98 9.21
C VAL A 132 0.17 10.33 8.99
N ASP A 133 -0.84 10.37 8.11
CA ASP A 133 -1.69 11.55 7.94
C ASP A 133 -2.57 11.72 9.17
N LYS A 134 -2.33 12.78 9.93
CA LYS A 134 -3.12 13.13 11.12
C LYS A 134 -4.60 13.38 10.80
N ASN A 135 -4.91 13.74 9.56
CA ASN A 135 -6.29 13.88 9.08
C ASN A 135 -6.87 12.55 8.54
N GLY A 136 -6.12 11.45 8.66
CA GLY A 136 -6.50 10.11 8.22
C GLY A 136 -7.90 9.71 8.69
N HIS A 137 -8.24 10.04 9.94
CA HIS A 137 -9.54 9.72 10.53
C HIS A 137 -10.73 10.28 9.74
N ASP A 138 -10.56 11.40 9.02
CA ASP A 138 -11.65 12.05 8.27
C ASP A 138 -12.10 11.25 7.05
N TYR A 139 -11.21 10.45 6.46
CA TYR A 139 -11.50 9.74 5.21
C TYR A 139 -11.29 8.23 5.28
N LEU A 140 -10.39 7.73 6.13
CA LEU A 140 -10.05 6.31 6.19
C LEU A 140 -11.26 5.46 6.53
N LYS A 141 -12.09 5.89 7.49
CA LYS A 141 -13.31 5.15 7.84
C LYS A 141 -14.24 4.94 6.64
N THR A 142 -14.39 5.96 5.80
CA THR A 142 -15.18 5.87 4.56
C THR A 142 -14.48 5.00 3.52
N MET A 143 -13.15 5.13 3.42
CA MET A 143 -12.29 4.47 2.44
C MET A 143 -12.19 2.96 2.69
N THR A 144 -11.94 2.55 3.94
CA THR A 144 -11.65 1.16 4.29
C THR A 144 -12.87 0.38 4.78
N GLN A 145 -13.95 1.08 5.17
CA GLN A 145 -15.16 0.46 5.73
C GLN A 145 -14.83 -0.48 6.91
N ASP A 146 -15.05 -1.78 6.71
CA ASP A 146 -14.81 -2.84 7.69
C ASP A 146 -13.36 -3.36 7.65
N MET A 147 -12.55 -2.87 6.71
CA MET A 147 -11.13 -3.24 6.60
C MET A 147 -10.29 -2.48 7.62
N GLY A 148 -9.30 -3.18 8.17
CA GLY A 148 -8.38 -2.64 9.15
C GLY A 148 -7.59 -1.46 8.58
N TYR A 149 -7.51 -0.39 9.37
CA TYR A 149 -6.61 0.71 9.13
C TYR A 149 -6.04 1.23 10.44
N GLU A 150 -4.92 1.94 10.33
CA GLU A 150 -4.30 2.60 11.46
C GLU A 150 -3.71 3.94 11.06
N VAL A 151 -3.89 4.94 11.92
CA VAL A 151 -3.23 6.24 11.85
C VAL A 151 -2.15 6.25 12.92
N LEU A 152 -0.90 6.36 12.52
CA LEU A 152 0.25 6.45 13.42
C LEU A 152 0.55 7.90 13.76
N ASP A 153 0.84 8.15 15.04
CA ASP A 153 1.21 9.48 15.52
C ASP A 153 2.62 9.89 15.08
N ASP A 154 3.55 8.93 15.03
CA ASP A 154 4.92 9.08 14.53
C ASP A 154 5.23 8.00 13.48
N VAL A 155 5.83 8.42 12.36
CA VAL A 155 6.31 7.50 11.31
C VAL A 155 7.34 6.50 11.84
N LYS A 156 8.05 6.83 12.93
CA LYS A 156 9.02 5.95 13.59
C LYS A 156 8.40 4.69 14.19
N ASP A 157 7.09 4.69 14.43
CA ASP A 157 6.39 3.53 14.98
C ASP A 157 6.01 2.52 13.88
N LEU A 158 6.11 2.93 12.60
CA LEU A 158 5.73 2.13 11.46
C LEU A 158 6.43 0.76 11.38
N PRO A 159 7.75 0.62 11.62
CA PRO A 159 8.41 -0.69 11.55
C PRO A 159 7.87 -1.71 12.54
N GLU A 160 7.77 -1.33 13.82
CA GLU A 160 7.28 -2.21 14.88
C GLU A 160 5.80 -2.56 14.63
N ARG A 161 5.01 -1.55 14.23
CA ARG A 161 3.59 -1.76 14.00
C ARG A 161 3.29 -2.66 12.81
N LEU A 162 4.02 -2.52 11.71
CA LEU A 162 3.88 -3.39 10.54
C LEU A 162 4.15 -4.86 10.91
N LEU A 163 5.19 -5.12 11.71
CA LEU A 163 5.53 -6.47 12.17
C LEU A 163 4.41 -7.06 13.03
N ASP A 164 3.85 -6.29 13.95
CA ASP A 164 2.74 -6.73 14.81
C ASP A 164 1.46 -7.01 14.02
N LEU A 165 1.13 -6.15 13.06
CA LEU A 165 -0.03 -6.36 12.19
C LEU A 165 0.15 -7.61 11.33
N TYR A 166 1.32 -7.80 10.73
CA TYR A 166 1.63 -8.99 9.96
C TYR A 166 1.47 -10.26 10.82
N ARG A 167 2.00 -10.27 12.05
CA ARG A 167 1.84 -11.36 13.02
C ARG A 167 0.37 -11.68 13.31
N ASN A 168 -0.43 -10.65 13.59
CA ASN A 168 -1.85 -10.81 13.90
C ASN A 168 -2.71 -11.28 12.72
N LEU A 169 -2.27 -11.02 11.49
CA LEU A 169 -2.98 -11.41 10.27
C LEU A 169 -2.54 -12.76 9.70
N THR A 170 -1.44 -13.34 10.20
CA THR A 170 -0.87 -14.61 9.72
C THR A 170 -0.95 -15.76 10.73
N MET A 171 -1.14 -15.47 12.02
CA MET A 171 -1.35 -16.46 13.09
C MET A 171 -2.84 -16.68 13.39
#